data_AF-A0A5C4N1F1-F1
#
_entry.id   AF-A0A5C4N1F1-F1
#
_cell.length_a   1.000
_cell.length_b   1.000
_cell.length_c   1.000
_cell.angle_alpha   90.00
_cell.angle_beta   90.00
_cell.angle_gamma   90.00
#
_symmetry.space_group_name_H-M   'P 1'
#
loop_
_entity.id
_entity.type
_entity.pdbx_description
1 polymer ?
#
loop_
_entity_poly.entity_id
_entity_poly.type
_entity_poly.pdbx_seq_one_letter_code
_entity_poly.pdbx_strand_id
1 'polypeptide(L)'
;MAHSHHDDLRLCHVLADNADSISMEKFRAGDLVVSTKPDMTWVTEADQAVERAIRRTLRSARTRDIVLGEENGEQIGTMEDATRRWIIDPIDGTSNFVRGVPVWATLIAIAIEDEVVASCVSAPALGRRWWASKGGGAYTGKSLMSATRLHVSKVDRMDDASLSYASLGGWEEIGKLESFLALTRRCWRTRGYGDFWSYMLLAEGAVDVAAEPELAVWDMAALDPIVREAGGTFTALNGQSGPWHGNALATNGLLHEAAMAYLGYFPDTEPLEPEDMRAPSAENGRTNVTDLAAHRRSDG
;
A
#
# COMPACT_ATOMS: atom_id res chain seq x y z
N MET A 1 13.83 11.72 25.37
CA MET A 1 13.03 10.49 25.51
C MET A 1 13.60 9.48 24.52
N ALA A 2 14.05 8.33 25.01
CA ALA A 2 14.67 7.30 24.18
C ALA A 2 13.66 6.82 23.12
N HIS A 3 14.10 6.66 21.88
CA HIS A 3 13.25 6.31 20.74
C HIS A 3 12.67 4.90 20.93
N SER A 4 11.47 4.79 21.52
CA SER A 4 10.94 3.52 22.05
C SER A 4 10.54 2.51 20.98
N HIS A 5 10.62 2.86 19.70
CA HIS A 5 10.18 2.02 18.58
C HIS A 5 11.35 1.36 17.82
N HIS A 6 12.60 1.57 18.24
CA HIS A 6 13.78 1.00 17.56
C HIS A 6 13.78 -0.53 17.53
N ASP A 7 13.32 -1.18 18.60
CA ASP A 7 13.29 -2.64 18.64
C ASP A 7 12.20 -3.23 17.74
N ASP A 8 11.08 -2.51 17.59
CA ASP A 8 10.03 -2.90 16.65
C ASP A 8 10.47 -2.66 15.21
N LEU A 9 11.14 -1.53 14.93
CA LEU A 9 11.72 -1.26 13.62
C LEU A 9 12.78 -2.31 13.23
N ARG A 10 13.67 -2.69 14.17
CA ARG A 10 14.63 -3.79 13.94
C ARG A 10 13.92 -5.10 13.62
N LEU A 11 12.83 -5.40 14.33
CA LEU A 11 12.03 -6.57 14.04
C LEU A 11 11.39 -6.49 12.65
N CYS A 12 10.91 -5.32 12.21
CA CYS A 12 10.44 -5.12 10.84
C CYS A 12 11.50 -5.52 9.80
N HIS A 13 12.76 -5.14 10.00
CA HIS A 13 13.85 -5.56 9.11
C HIS A 13 14.08 -7.07 9.10
N VAL A 14 14.05 -7.73 10.27
CA VAL A 14 14.20 -9.19 10.35
C VAL A 14 13.04 -9.91 9.65
N LEU A 15 11.82 -9.41 9.80
CA LEU A 15 10.66 -9.95 9.10
C LEU A 15 10.78 -9.76 7.59
N ALA A 16 11.21 -8.58 7.14
CA ALA A 16 11.46 -8.28 5.74
C ALA A 16 12.57 -9.14 5.13
N ASP A 17 13.67 -9.43 5.84
CA ASP A 17 14.74 -10.29 5.33
C ASP A 17 14.26 -11.73 5.08
N ASN A 18 13.39 -12.24 5.96
CA ASN A 18 12.76 -13.54 5.78
C ASN A 18 11.76 -13.53 4.63
N ALA A 19 10.94 -12.47 4.53
CA ALA A 19 9.98 -12.29 3.44
C ALA A 19 10.68 -12.21 2.09
N ASP A 20 11.71 -11.37 1.95
CA ASP A 20 12.51 -11.18 0.74
C ASP A 20 13.08 -12.50 0.21
N SER A 21 13.56 -13.36 1.12
CA SER A 21 14.13 -14.65 0.74
C SER A 21 13.08 -15.57 0.10
N ILE A 22 11.88 -15.64 0.70
CA ILE A 22 10.78 -16.49 0.25
C ILE A 22 10.14 -15.92 -1.03
N SER A 23 9.85 -14.63 -1.05
CA SER A 23 9.18 -13.96 -2.18
C SER A 23 10.07 -13.96 -3.42
N MET A 24 11.39 -13.75 -3.30
CA MET A 24 12.31 -13.82 -4.43
C MET A 24 12.49 -15.24 -4.99
N GLU A 25 12.47 -16.27 -4.14
CA GLU A 25 12.48 -17.66 -4.61
C GLU A 25 11.24 -17.93 -5.47
N LYS A 26 10.06 -17.52 -5.00
CA LYS A 26 8.79 -17.66 -5.72
C LYS A 26 8.71 -16.80 -6.98
N PHE A 27 9.22 -15.57 -6.93
CA PHE A 27 9.24 -14.68 -8.09
C PHE A 27 10.09 -15.26 -9.23
N ARG A 28 11.26 -15.82 -8.91
CA ARG A 28 12.15 -16.45 -9.89
C ARG A 28 11.63 -17.80 -10.39
N ALA A 29 10.89 -18.54 -9.57
CA ALA A 29 10.30 -19.81 -9.98
C ALA A 29 9.07 -19.64 -10.91
N GLY A 30 8.46 -18.45 -10.95
CA GLY A 30 7.33 -18.12 -11.83
C GLY A 30 7.67 -17.95 -13.32
N ASP A 31 8.92 -18.17 -13.74
CA ASP A 31 9.45 -17.89 -15.09
C ASP A 31 8.96 -18.86 -16.19
N LEU A 32 7.84 -19.57 -16.00
CA LEU A 32 7.39 -20.63 -16.90
C LEU A 32 5.90 -20.50 -17.27
N VAL A 33 5.67 -19.96 -18.48
CA VAL A 33 4.44 -20.04 -19.30
C VAL A 33 3.32 -19.04 -18.95
N VAL A 34 3.47 -17.79 -19.42
CA VAL A 34 2.32 -16.86 -19.59
C VAL A 34 1.72 -17.08 -20.98
N SER A 35 0.81 -18.05 -21.13
CA SER A 35 0.10 -18.31 -22.40
C SER A 35 -1.34 -17.78 -22.46
N THR A 36 -1.93 -17.38 -21.33
CA THR A 36 -3.29 -16.81 -21.18
C THR A 36 -3.36 -15.96 -19.90
N LYS A 37 -4.56 -15.52 -19.44
CA LYS A 37 -4.75 -14.77 -18.17
C LYS A 37 -3.87 -15.36 -17.06
N PRO A 38 -3.18 -14.52 -16.27
CA PRO A 38 -2.22 -15.01 -15.27
C PRO A 38 -2.88 -16.00 -14.31
N ASP A 39 -2.21 -17.11 -14.02
CA ASP A 39 -2.65 -18.04 -12.98
C ASP A 39 -2.40 -17.39 -11.61
N MET A 40 -3.47 -16.86 -11.01
CA MET A 40 -3.40 -16.20 -9.71
C MET A 40 -3.13 -17.19 -8.56
N THR A 41 -3.25 -18.50 -8.78
CA THR A 41 -2.97 -19.51 -7.75
C THR A 41 -1.52 -19.43 -7.27
N TRP A 42 -0.60 -19.13 -8.20
CA TRP A 42 0.83 -19.02 -7.88
C TRP A 42 1.15 -17.87 -6.92
N VAL A 43 0.52 -16.71 -7.14
CA VAL A 43 0.75 -15.54 -6.28
C VAL A 43 0.15 -15.78 -4.89
N THR A 44 -1.05 -16.35 -4.81
CA THR A 44 -1.66 -16.76 -3.53
C THR A 44 -0.77 -17.73 -2.73
N GLU A 45 -0.09 -18.68 -3.37
CA GLU A 45 0.85 -19.56 -2.67
C GLU A 45 2.07 -18.81 -2.11
N ALA A 46 2.55 -17.80 -2.84
CA ALA A 46 3.67 -16.96 -2.42
C ALA A 46 3.25 -16.06 -1.26
N ASP A 47 2.10 -15.38 -1.36
CA ASP A 47 1.51 -14.56 -0.30
C ASP A 47 1.37 -15.33 1.00
N GLN A 48 0.69 -16.47 0.95
CA GLN A 48 0.51 -17.31 2.13
C GLN A 48 1.83 -17.84 2.69
N ALA A 49 2.84 -18.11 1.85
CA ALA A 49 4.14 -18.58 2.33
C ALA A 49 4.88 -17.49 3.11
N VAL A 50 4.87 -16.25 2.59
CA VAL A 50 5.46 -15.09 3.24
C VAL A 50 4.69 -14.77 4.54
N GLU A 51 3.36 -14.71 4.50
CA GLU A 51 2.55 -14.41 5.69
C GLU A 51 2.77 -15.45 6.81
N ARG A 52 2.78 -16.75 6.47
CA ARG A 52 3.06 -17.83 7.43
C ARG A 52 4.44 -17.70 8.06
N ALA A 53 5.45 -17.23 7.32
CA ALA A 53 6.80 -17.04 7.83
C ALA A 53 6.87 -15.85 8.79
N ILE A 54 6.24 -14.73 8.44
CA ILE A 54 6.15 -13.53 9.28
C ILE A 54 5.39 -13.85 10.57
N ARG A 55 4.19 -14.44 10.48
CA ARG A 55 3.37 -14.85 11.63
C ARG A 55 4.12 -15.80 12.57
N ARG A 56 4.90 -16.74 12.04
CA ARG A 56 5.71 -17.66 12.84
C ARG A 56 6.76 -16.92 13.66
N THR A 57 7.45 -15.96 13.05
CA THR A 57 8.45 -15.14 13.74
C THR A 57 7.79 -14.27 14.82
N LEU A 58 6.67 -13.62 14.50
CA LEU A 58 5.92 -12.79 15.44
C LEU A 58 5.39 -13.60 16.63
N ARG A 59 4.88 -14.81 16.40
CA ARG A 59 4.43 -15.71 17.48
C ARG A 59 5.54 -16.05 18.48
N SER A 60 6.80 -15.98 18.09
CA SER A 60 7.93 -16.19 19.00
C SER A 60 8.46 -14.90 19.61
N ALA A 61 8.52 -13.80 18.83
CA ALA A 61 9.15 -12.54 19.25
C ALA A 61 8.19 -11.55 19.94
N ARG A 62 6.88 -11.66 19.70
CA ARG A 62 5.81 -10.74 20.10
C ARG A 62 4.52 -11.50 20.39
N THR A 63 4.58 -12.47 21.30
CA THR A 63 3.45 -13.37 21.64
C THR A 63 2.16 -12.66 22.05
N ARG A 64 2.24 -11.44 22.59
CA ARG A 64 1.09 -10.66 23.07
C ARG A 64 0.45 -9.78 21.99
N ASP A 65 1.15 -9.50 20.90
CA ASP A 65 0.69 -8.54 19.90
C ASP A 65 -0.34 -9.22 18.97
N ILE A 66 -1.29 -8.42 18.46
CA ILE A 66 -2.23 -8.81 17.40
C ILE A 66 -1.47 -8.89 16.07
N VAL A 67 -1.87 -9.79 15.18
CA VAL A 67 -1.36 -9.85 13.80
C VAL A 67 -2.52 -9.84 12.81
N LEU A 68 -2.66 -8.74 12.08
CA LEU A 68 -3.56 -8.56 10.95
C LEU A 68 -2.77 -8.74 9.66
N GLY A 69 -3.18 -9.68 8.81
CA GLY A 69 -2.58 -9.89 7.50
C GLY A 69 -3.66 -10.01 6.43
N GLU A 70 -3.32 -9.68 5.20
CA GLU A 70 -4.21 -9.78 4.03
C GLU A 70 -4.79 -11.20 3.87
N GLU A 71 -3.96 -12.24 3.96
CA GLU A 71 -4.36 -13.61 3.60
C GLU A 71 -5.11 -14.34 4.70
N ASN A 72 -4.70 -14.14 5.96
CA ASN A 72 -5.26 -14.87 7.10
C ASN A 72 -6.04 -14.00 8.09
N GLY A 73 -6.28 -12.72 7.77
CA GLY A 73 -7.07 -11.80 8.59
C GLY A 73 -6.43 -11.53 9.97
N GLU A 74 -7.27 -11.21 10.95
CA GLU A 74 -6.81 -10.89 12.30
C GLU A 74 -6.57 -12.15 13.15
N GLN A 75 -5.43 -12.18 13.82
CA GLN A 75 -5.08 -13.18 14.83
C GLN A 75 -4.76 -12.46 16.14
N ILE A 76 -5.57 -12.72 17.17
CA ILE A 76 -5.36 -12.17 18.52
C ILE A 76 -4.14 -12.84 19.17
N GLY A 77 -3.33 -12.05 19.87
CA GLY A 77 -2.20 -12.52 20.66
C GLY A 77 -2.62 -13.26 21.95
N THR A 78 -1.68 -13.49 22.86
CA THR A 78 -1.99 -14.15 24.14
C THR A 78 -2.69 -13.28 25.18
N MET A 79 -2.93 -12.00 24.87
CA MET A 79 -3.62 -11.04 25.74
C MET A 79 -4.90 -10.58 25.04
N GLU A 80 -6.02 -10.57 25.76
CA GLU A 80 -7.32 -10.13 25.22
C GLU A 80 -7.35 -8.62 24.95
N ASP A 81 -6.67 -7.81 25.77
CA ASP A 81 -6.63 -6.34 25.66
C ASP A 81 -5.34 -5.83 24.96
N ALA A 82 -4.83 -6.57 23.97
CA ALA A 82 -3.62 -6.18 23.27
C ALA A 82 -3.87 -4.94 22.40
N THR A 83 -3.16 -3.84 22.67
CA THR A 83 -3.25 -2.60 21.87
C THR A 83 -2.25 -2.54 20.72
N ARG A 84 -1.36 -3.51 20.62
CA ARG A 84 -0.28 -3.55 19.62
C ARG A 84 -0.68 -4.49 18.48
N ARG A 85 -0.71 -3.99 17.25
CA ARG A 85 -1.14 -4.73 16.05
C ARG A 85 -0.08 -4.64 14.96
N TRP A 86 0.48 -5.80 14.60
CA TRP A 86 1.26 -5.95 13.37
C TRP A 86 0.31 -6.04 12.19
N ILE A 87 0.55 -5.24 11.15
CA ILE A 87 -0.24 -5.19 9.93
C ILE A 87 0.68 -5.58 8.78
N ILE A 88 0.29 -6.57 7.98
CA ILE A 88 1.14 -7.21 6.99
C ILE A 88 0.40 -7.34 5.67
N ASP A 89 1.03 -6.83 4.61
CA ASP A 89 0.78 -7.24 3.23
C ASP A 89 2.02 -8.05 2.78
N PRO A 90 1.85 -9.35 2.49
CA PRO A 90 2.96 -10.19 2.06
C PRO A 90 3.55 -9.78 0.70
N ILE A 91 2.72 -9.43 -0.28
CA ILE A 91 3.08 -9.03 -1.65
C ILE A 91 2.10 -7.97 -2.20
N ASP A 92 2.40 -6.71 -1.91
CA ASP A 92 1.77 -5.58 -2.60
C ASP A 92 2.17 -5.58 -4.09
N GLY A 93 1.22 -5.30 -4.97
CA GLY A 93 1.42 -5.38 -6.42
C GLY A 93 1.44 -6.82 -6.97
N THR A 94 0.60 -7.72 -6.45
CA THR A 94 0.45 -9.11 -6.93
C THR A 94 0.30 -9.24 -8.46
N SER A 95 -0.38 -8.28 -9.09
CA SER A 95 -0.53 -8.21 -10.56
C SER A 95 0.81 -7.98 -11.29
N ASN A 96 1.73 -7.21 -10.69
CA ASN A 96 3.09 -7.05 -11.19
C ASN A 96 3.91 -8.32 -10.96
N PHE A 97 3.81 -8.89 -9.75
CA PHE A 97 4.49 -10.12 -9.37
C PHE A 97 4.23 -11.27 -10.35
N VAL A 98 2.95 -11.56 -10.64
CA VAL A 98 2.55 -12.66 -11.54
C VAL A 98 2.96 -12.42 -13.00
N ARG A 99 3.25 -11.18 -13.37
CA ARG A 99 3.69 -10.79 -14.72
C ARG A 99 5.20 -10.65 -14.86
N GLY A 100 5.97 -10.89 -13.79
CA GLY A 100 7.42 -10.70 -13.78
C GLY A 100 7.84 -9.22 -13.76
N VAL A 101 6.91 -8.29 -13.52
CA VAL A 101 7.23 -6.87 -13.33
C VAL A 101 7.81 -6.71 -11.92
N PRO A 102 8.98 -6.08 -11.73
CA PRO A 102 9.68 -6.08 -10.45
C PRO A 102 9.11 -5.08 -9.43
N VAL A 103 7.97 -4.45 -9.71
CA VAL A 103 7.32 -3.47 -8.84
C VAL A 103 6.33 -4.19 -7.94
N TRP A 104 6.85 -4.79 -6.88
CA TRP A 104 6.10 -5.42 -5.80
C TRP A 104 6.91 -5.32 -4.50
N ALA A 105 6.24 -5.38 -3.35
CA ALA A 105 6.90 -5.26 -2.06
C ALA A 105 6.19 -6.03 -0.95
N THR A 106 6.91 -6.40 0.09
CA THR A 106 6.30 -6.79 1.36
C THR A 106 6.14 -5.53 2.23
N LEU A 107 4.94 -5.30 2.74
CA LEU A 107 4.61 -4.17 3.61
C LEU A 107 4.41 -4.66 5.04
N ILE A 108 5.13 -4.05 5.97
CA ILE A 108 5.12 -4.44 7.38
C ILE A 108 4.97 -3.19 8.22
N ALA A 109 3.96 -3.15 9.08
CA ALA A 109 3.73 -2.06 10.00
C ALA A 109 3.39 -2.57 11.40
N ILE A 110 3.63 -1.74 12.40
CA ILE A 110 3.19 -1.95 13.78
C ILE A 110 2.42 -0.72 14.24
N ALA A 111 1.16 -0.92 14.60
CA ALA A 111 0.31 0.06 15.23
C ALA A 111 0.25 -0.16 16.75
N ILE A 112 0.20 0.94 17.50
CA ILE A 112 -0.17 0.95 18.92
C ILE A 112 -1.44 1.79 19.00
N GLU A 113 -2.55 1.16 19.40
CA GLU A 113 -3.89 1.72 19.22
C GLU A 113 -4.11 2.03 17.72
N ASP A 114 -4.48 3.27 17.37
CA ASP A 114 -4.72 3.69 15.99
C ASP A 114 -3.53 4.41 15.34
N GLU A 115 -2.36 4.40 15.99
CA GLU A 115 -1.16 5.06 15.48
C GLU A 115 -0.11 4.07 15.00
N VAL A 116 0.28 4.16 13.72
CA VAL A 116 1.39 3.38 13.19
C VAL A 116 2.72 3.97 13.67
N VAL A 117 3.44 3.21 14.50
CA VAL A 117 4.64 3.71 15.19
C VAL A 117 5.95 3.31 14.53
N ALA A 118 5.96 2.25 13.70
CA ALA A 118 7.08 1.86 12.87
C ALA A 118 6.61 1.04 11.66
N SER A 119 7.37 1.10 10.58
CA SER A 119 7.10 0.30 9.38
C SER A 119 8.34 0.03 8.54
N CYS A 120 8.20 -0.93 7.62
CA CYS A 120 9.15 -1.28 6.60
C CYS A 120 8.41 -1.68 5.32
N VAL A 121 8.88 -1.15 4.19
CA VAL A 121 8.48 -1.54 2.83
C VAL A 121 9.69 -2.15 2.15
N SER A 122 9.63 -3.41 1.75
CA SER A 122 10.76 -4.14 1.17
C SER A 122 10.45 -4.61 -0.24
N ALA A 123 11.16 -4.05 -1.24
CA ALA A 123 11.01 -4.38 -2.65
C ALA A 123 12.29 -5.06 -3.16
N PRO A 124 12.50 -6.36 -2.90
CA PRO A 124 13.77 -7.04 -3.17
C PRO A 124 14.07 -7.16 -4.67
N ALA A 125 13.06 -7.24 -5.54
CA ALA A 125 13.25 -7.23 -7.00
C ALA A 125 13.78 -5.88 -7.52
N LEU A 126 13.49 -4.78 -6.82
CA LEU A 126 14.08 -3.46 -7.07
C LEU A 126 15.42 -3.26 -6.35
N GLY A 127 15.78 -4.15 -5.43
CA GLY A 127 16.95 -3.99 -4.55
C GLY A 127 16.83 -2.79 -3.61
N ARG A 128 15.60 -2.45 -3.21
CA ARG A 128 15.28 -1.27 -2.40
C ARG A 128 14.44 -1.62 -1.18
N ARG A 129 14.61 -0.82 -0.12
CA ARG A 129 13.85 -0.91 1.12
C ARG A 129 13.68 0.50 1.71
N TRP A 130 12.53 0.74 2.33
CA TRP A 130 12.19 1.97 3.04
C TRP A 130 11.66 1.63 4.41
N TRP A 131 11.86 2.52 5.36
CA TRP A 131 11.38 2.32 6.71
C TRP A 131 11.26 3.64 7.45
N ALA A 132 10.43 3.64 8.48
CA ALA A 132 10.26 4.77 9.37
C ALA A 132 9.89 4.30 10.77
N SER A 133 10.12 5.17 11.74
CA SER A 133 9.56 5.04 13.08
C SER A 133 9.16 6.41 13.57
N LYS A 134 8.08 6.49 14.35
CA LYS A 134 7.55 7.74 14.90
C LYS A 134 8.65 8.57 15.58
N GLY A 135 8.83 9.79 15.10
CA GLY A 135 9.85 10.75 15.55
C GLY A 135 11.29 10.41 15.18
N GLY A 136 11.53 9.31 14.46
CA GLY A 136 12.86 8.83 14.05
C GLY A 136 13.27 9.27 12.65
N GLY A 137 12.34 9.75 11.83
CA GLY A 137 12.53 9.99 10.41
C GLY A 137 12.26 8.76 9.53
N ALA A 138 12.14 9.02 8.23
CA ALA A 138 12.05 7.99 7.20
C ALA A 138 13.38 7.84 6.47
N TYR A 139 13.70 6.62 6.05
CA TYR A 139 14.98 6.28 5.42
C TYR A 139 14.79 5.25 4.30
N THR A 140 15.75 5.22 3.38
CA THR A 140 15.93 4.15 2.39
C THR A 140 17.39 3.70 2.34
N GLY A 141 17.64 2.45 1.97
CA GLY A 141 19.00 1.93 1.82
C GLY A 141 19.09 0.42 1.91
N LYS A 142 20.30 -0.12 1.72
CA LYS A 142 20.55 -1.57 1.80
C LYS A 142 20.64 -2.09 3.24
N SER A 143 20.93 -1.22 4.20
CA SER A 143 21.01 -1.54 5.62
C SER A 143 20.85 -0.28 6.46
N LEU A 144 20.59 -0.45 7.75
CA LEU A 144 20.54 0.64 8.72
C LEU A 144 21.83 1.47 8.78
N MET A 145 22.99 0.87 8.48
CA MET A 145 24.29 1.55 8.48
C MET A 145 24.57 2.36 7.22
N SER A 146 23.89 2.05 6.12
CA SER A 146 24.04 2.71 4.82
C SER A 146 22.72 3.34 4.38
N ALA A 147 22.05 3.98 5.33
CA ALA A 147 20.74 4.59 5.17
C ALA A 147 20.85 6.04 4.66
N THR A 148 19.96 6.41 3.75
CA THR A 148 19.75 7.80 3.32
C THR A 148 18.43 8.28 3.89
N ARG A 149 18.44 9.44 4.55
CA ARG A 149 17.23 10.06 5.10
C ARG A 149 16.36 10.58 3.96
N LEU A 150 15.06 10.34 4.06
CA LEU A 150 14.07 10.77 3.10
C LEU A 150 13.53 12.16 3.44
N HIS A 151 13.19 12.90 2.40
CA HIS A 151 12.51 14.17 2.47
C HIS A 151 11.61 14.31 1.25
N VAL A 152 10.35 14.65 1.48
CA VAL A 152 9.43 15.03 0.39
C VAL A 152 9.94 16.27 -0.35
N SER A 153 9.41 16.52 -1.54
CA SER A 153 9.79 17.67 -2.34
C SER A 153 9.35 19.00 -1.70
N LYS A 154 9.77 20.12 -2.30
CA LYS A 154 9.33 21.47 -1.92
C LYS A 154 8.48 22.14 -3.02
N VAL A 155 7.91 21.36 -3.93
CA VAL A 155 7.05 21.87 -5.00
C VAL A 155 5.77 22.42 -4.36
N ASP A 156 5.46 23.69 -4.59
CA ASP A 156 4.35 24.41 -3.94
C ASP A 156 3.23 24.81 -4.90
N ARG A 157 3.36 24.45 -6.19
CA ARG A 157 2.39 24.74 -7.25
C ARG A 157 1.98 23.47 -7.98
N MET A 158 0.67 23.28 -8.16
CA MET A 158 0.15 22.10 -8.85
C MET A 158 0.66 22.00 -10.30
N ASP A 159 0.88 23.14 -10.98
CA ASP A 159 1.40 23.23 -12.36
C ASP A 159 2.79 22.61 -12.53
N ASP A 160 3.55 22.53 -11.44
CA ASP A 160 4.92 22.03 -11.39
C ASP A 160 4.98 20.61 -10.81
N ALA A 161 3.84 20.09 -10.33
CA ALA A 161 3.75 18.82 -9.61
C ALA A 161 3.82 17.60 -10.54
N SER A 162 4.49 16.56 -10.07
CA SER A 162 4.46 15.20 -10.58
C SER A 162 3.48 14.34 -9.77
N LEU A 163 2.43 13.87 -10.43
CA LEU A 163 1.42 12.98 -9.88
C LEU A 163 1.71 11.51 -10.23
N SER A 164 1.59 10.62 -9.26
CA SER A 164 1.56 9.17 -9.46
C SER A 164 0.22 8.56 -9.01
N TYR A 165 -0.19 7.48 -9.67
CA TYR A 165 -1.43 6.73 -9.37
C TYR A 165 -1.28 5.27 -9.83
N ALA A 166 -2.29 4.43 -9.57
CA ALA A 166 -2.35 3.05 -10.07
C ALA A 166 -3.11 2.94 -11.40
N SER A 167 -4.44 3.03 -11.35
CA SER A 167 -5.31 2.88 -12.53
C SER A 167 -6.46 3.89 -12.52
N LEU A 168 -7.25 3.93 -13.60
CA LEU A 168 -8.39 4.84 -13.73
C LEU A 168 -9.73 4.21 -13.29
N GLY A 169 -9.83 2.88 -13.27
CA GLY A 169 -11.10 2.17 -13.06
C GLY A 169 -11.74 2.49 -11.71
N GLY A 170 -10.99 2.38 -10.62
CA GLY A 170 -11.51 2.70 -9.28
C GLY A 170 -11.99 4.15 -9.13
N TRP A 171 -11.41 5.10 -9.89
CA TRP A 171 -11.89 6.48 -9.88
C TRP A 171 -13.24 6.63 -10.59
N GLU A 172 -13.49 5.84 -11.62
CA GLU A 172 -14.79 5.77 -12.30
C GLU A 172 -15.86 5.16 -11.39
N GLU A 173 -15.51 4.07 -10.70
CA GLU A 173 -16.40 3.35 -9.79
C GLU A 173 -16.90 4.23 -8.63
N ILE A 174 -16.04 5.09 -8.07
CA ILE A 174 -16.43 6.06 -7.04
C ILE A 174 -16.97 7.39 -7.59
N GLY A 175 -17.21 7.50 -8.91
CA GLY A 175 -17.76 8.69 -9.56
C GLY A 175 -16.84 9.92 -9.57
N LYS A 176 -15.52 9.72 -9.41
CA LYS A 176 -14.50 10.78 -9.32
C LYS A 176 -13.58 10.88 -10.53
N LEU A 177 -13.80 10.09 -11.58
CA LEU A 177 -12.94 10.06 -12.77
C LEU A 177 -12.70 11.44 -13.36
N GLU A 178 -13.75 12.26 -13.54
CA GLU A 178 -13.58 13.61 -14.11
C GLU A 178 -12.77 14.54 -13.21
N SER A 179 -12.97 14.49 -11.89
CA SER A 179 -12.17 15.23 -10.93
C SER A 179 -10.70 14.79 -10.94
N PHE A 180 -10.46 13.49 -11.01
CA PHE A 180 -9.12 12.92 -11.12
C PHE A 180 -8.44 13.35 -12.41
N LEU A 181 -9.12 13.25 -13.56
CA LEU A 181 -8.61 13.73 -14.85
C LEU A 181 -8.34 15.23 -14.83
N ALA A 182 -9.18 16.03 -14.18
CA ALA A 182 -8.92 17.47 -14.01
C ALA A 182 -7.63 17.73 -13.22
N LEU A 183 -7.38 17.00 -12.13
CA LEU A 183 -6.09 17.05 -11.41
C LEU A 183 -4.93 16.65 -12.32
N THR A 184 -5.07 15.55 -13.08
CA THR A 184 -3.99 15.08 -13.99
C THR A 184 -3.61 16.12 -15.03
N ARG A 185 -4.57 16.90 -15.55
CA ARG A 185 -4.35 17.99 -16.51
C ARG A 185 -3.73 19.22 -15.85
N ARG A 186 -3.90 19.38 -14.54
CA ARG A 186 -3.33 20.48 -13.77
C ARG A 186 -1.84 20.27 -13.48
N CYS A 187 -1.46 19.02 -13.22
CA CYS A 187 -0.09 18.63 -12.93
C CYS A 187 0.84 18.78 -14.14
N TRP A 188 2.12 19.11 -13.89
CA TRP A 188 3.17 19.12 -14.92
C TRP A 188 3.32 17.75 -15.59
N ARG A 189 3.27 16.70 -14.78
CA ARG A 189 3.55 15.33 -15.19
C ARG A 189 2.68 14.34 -14.44
N THR A 190 2.25 13.29 -15.12
CA THR A 190 1.58 12.14 -14.49
C THR A 190 2.21 10.81 -14.90
N ARG A 191 2.19 9.82 -14.00
CA ARG A 191 2.59 8.43 -14.28
C ARG A 191 1.71 7.45 -13.51
N GLY A 192 1.42 6.30 -14.11
CA GLY A 192 0.80 5.17 -13.43
C GLY A 192 1.88 4.22 -12.93
N TYR A 193 2.57 4.55 -11.84
CA TYR A 193 3.55 3.62 -11.24
C TYR A 193 2.88 2.53 -10.40
N GLY A 194 1.76 2.87 -9.75
CA GLY A 194 0.95 1.97 -8.93
C GLY A 194 1.51 1.65 -7.56
N ASP A 195 0.63 1.13 -6.71
CA ASP A 195 0.93 0.40 -5.48
C ASP A 195 1.83 1.22 -4.52
N PHE A 196 2.58 0.56 -3.63
CA PHE A 196 3.55 1.19 -2.72
C PHE A 196 4.51 2.16 -3.43
N TRP A 197 4.82 1.92 -4.71
CA TRP A 197 5.90 2.58 -5.41
C TRP A 197 5.64 4.08 -5.59
N SER A 198 4.39 4.45 -5.83
CA SER A 198 3.95 5.85 -5.89
C SER A 198 4.29 6.61 -4.60
N TYR A 199 4.02 5.99 -3.45
CA TYR A 199 4.21 6.58 -2.12
C TYR A 199 5.67 6.61 -1.69
N MET A 200 6.46 5.61 -2.05
CA MET A 200 7.91 5.61 -1.77
C MET A 200 8.66 6.67 -2.58
N LEU A 201 8.30 6.83 -3.86
CA LEU A 201 8.83 7.92 -4.69
C LEU A 201 8.41 9.30 -4.16
N LEU A 202 7.22 9.39 -3.56
CA LEU A 202 6.77 10.61 -2.90
C LEU A 202 7.58 10.93 -1.64
N ALA A 203 7.81 9.94 -0.79
CA ALA A 203 8.66 10.09 0.39
C ALA A 203 10.10 10.50 0.03
N GLU A 204 10.59 10.08 -1.13
CA GLU A 204 11.88 10.50 -1.70
C GLU A 204 11.88 11.90 -2.34
N GLY A 205 10.72 12.53 -2.49
CA GLY A 205 10.56 13.81 -3.16
C GLY A 205 10.72 13.76 -4.68
N ALA A 206 10.66 12.57 -5.28
CA ALA A 206 10.67 12.36 -6.73
C ALA A 206 9.26 12.44 -7.35
N VAL A 207 8.24 12.27 -6.52
CA VAL A 207 6.81 12.46 -6.82
C VAL A 207 6.25 13.42 -5.79
N ASP A 208 5.27 14.23 -6.17
CA ASP A 208 4.72 15.28 -5.31
C ASP A 208 3.33 14.93 -4.77
N VAL A 209 2.57 14.12 -5.53
CA VAL A 209 1.21 13.66 -5.20
C VAL A 209 1.09 12.18 -5.57
N ALA A 210 0.53 11.37 -4.66
CA ALA A 210 0.12 9.99 -4.91
C ALA A 210 -1.32 9.81 -4.40
N ALA A 211 -2.19 9.19 -5.19
CA ALA A 211 -3.58 9.00 -4.79
C ALA A 211 -4.18 7.72 -5.37
N GLU A 212 -4.95 7.01 -4.55
CA GLU A 212 -5.69 5.81 -4.93
C GLU A 212 -7.10 5.80 -4.32
N PRO A 213 -8.12 5.42 -5.10
CA PRO A 213 -9.53 5.56 -4.74
C PRO A 213 -10.03 4.45 -3.81
N GLU A 214 -9.30 3.34 -3.73
CA GLU A 214 -9.64 2.16 -2.94
C GLU A 214 -8.35 1.48 -2.50
N LEU A 215 -8.16 1.29 -1.20
CA LEU A 215 -7.02 0.58 -0.61
C LEU A 215 -7.45 -0.09 0.68
N ALA A 216 -6.89 -1.27 0.98
CA ALA A 216 -7.03 -1.88 2.27
C ALA A 216 -6.01 -1.31 3.28
N VAL A 217 -6.24 -1.56 4.56
CA VAL A 217 -5.35 -1.06 5.63
C VAL A 217 -3.93 -1.64 5.53
N TRP A 218 -3.77 -2.89 5.06
CA TRP A 218 -2.47 -3.52 4.90
C TRP A 218 -1.64 -2.90 3.77
N ASP A 219 -2.29 -2.41 2.71
CA ASP A 219 -1.65 -1.68 1.61
C ASP A 219 -1.13 -0.30 2.08
N MET A 220 -1.78 0.30 3.08
CA MET A 220 -1.50 1.68 3.50
C MET A 220 -0.64 1.79 4.76
N ALA A 221 -0.77 0.85 5.70
CA ALA A 221 -0.24 1.01 7.05
C ALA A 221 1.28 1.20 7.06
N ALA A 222 2.01 0.54 6.16
CA ALA A 222 3.46 0.73 6.07
C ALA A 222 3.86 2.04 5.39
N LEU A 223 3.03 2.56 4.50
CA LEU A 223 3.27 3.75 3.68
C LEU A 223 3.10 5.03 4.51
N ASP A 224 2.04 5.10 5.32
CA ASP A 224 1.67 6.26 6.13
C ASP A 224 2.84 6.87 6.95
N PRO A 225 3.46 6.11 7.88
CA PRO A 225 4.56 6.67 8.68
C PRO A 225 5.79 7.01 7.84
N ILE A 226 6.05 6.33 6.71
CA ILE A 226 7.19 6.66 5.83
C ILE A 226 6.97 8.02 5.16
N VAL A 227 5.77 8.27 4.64
CA VAL A 227 5.41 9.56 4.04
C VAL A 227 5.47 10.67 5.09
N ARG A 228 4.86 10.46 6.26
CA ARG A 228 4.82 11.47 7.33
C ARG A 228 6.19 11.79 7.89
N GLU A 229 7.02 10.79 8.17
CA GLU A 229 8.37 10.99 8.71
C GLU A 229 9.36 11.55 7.68
N ALA A 230 9.03 11.47 6.38
CA ALA A 230 9.70 12.22 5.31
C ALA A 230 9.24 13.69 5.21
N GLY A 231 8.21 14.09 5.97
CA GLY A 231 7.65 15.44 6.00
C GLY A 231 6.43 15.66 5.11
N GLY A 232 5.86 14.58 4.56
CA GLY A 232 4.63 14.64 3.76
C GLY A 232 3.36 14.57 4.60
N THR A 233 2.23 14.64 3.90
CA THR A 233 0.88 14.46 4.46
C THR A 233 0.24 13.24 3.84
N PHE A 234 -0.42 12.42 4.66
CA PHE A 234 -1.13 11.21 4.27
C PHE A 234 -2.52 11.19 4.92
N THR A 235 -3.56 11.21 4.09
CA THR A 235 -4.98 11.23 4.49
C THR A 235 -5.79 10.33 3.59
N ALA A 236 -7.01 10.04 4.00
CA ALA A 236 -8.06 9.59 3.11
C ALA A 236 -8.68 10.76 2.33
N LEU A 237 -9.48 10.46 1.31
CA LEU A 237 -10.18 11.43 0.48
C LEU A 237 -11.23 12.24 1.26
N ASN A 238 -11.62 11.84 2.46
CA ASN A 238 -12.45 12.64 3.38
C ASN A 238 -11.63 13.57 4.30
N GLY A 239 -10.30 13.59 4.13
CA GLY A 239 -9.37 14.40 4.90
C GLY A 239 -8.96 13.79 6.25
N GLN A 240 -9.53 12.65 6.65
CA GLN A 240 -9.11 11.98 7.88
C GLN A 240 -7.70 11.42 7.74
N SER A 241 -6.89 11.63 8.77
CA SER A 241 -5.49 11.20 8.79
C SER A 241 -5.37 9.69 8.98
N GLY A 242 -4.45 9.08 8.24
CA GLY A 242 -3.95 7.73 8.50
C GLY A 242 -4.52 6.67 7.56
N PRO A 243 -4.09 5.41 7.73
CA PRO A 243 -4.35 4.32 6.79
C PRO A 243 -5.71 3.64 6.99
N TRP A 244 -6.67 4.28 7.67
CA TRP A 244 -7.84 3.59 8.24
C TRP A 244 -9.15 3.71 7.45
N HIS A 245 -9.18 4.45 6.34
CA HIS A 245 -10.44 4.88 5.72
C HIS A 245 -10.61 4.47 4.24
N GLY A 246 -10.00 3.34 3.85
CA GLY A 246 -10.32 2.65 2.60
C GLY A 246 -9.82 3.30 1.30
N ASN A 247 -9.03 4.37 1.37
CA ASN A 247 -8.44 5.08 0.23
C ASN A 247 -7.31 6.00 0.74
N ALA A 248 -6.49 6.53 -0.17
CA ALA A 248 -5.39 7.39 0.20
C ALA A 248 -5.16 8.56 -0.76
N LEU A 249 -4.81 9.70 -0.18
CA LEU A 249 -4.12 10.81 -0.80
C LEU A 249 -2.88 11.14 0.03
N ALA A 250 -1.72 11.02 -0.61
CA ALA A 250 -0.44 11.43 -0.06
C ALA A 250 0.15 12.58 -0.89
N THR A 251 0.75 13.56 -0.22
CA THR A 251 1.43 14.70 -0.87
C THR A 251 2.70 15.08 -0.12
N ASN A 252 3.50 15.95 -0.70
CA ASN A 252 4.60 16.65 -0.01
C ASN A 252 4.15 17.64 1.09
N GLY A 253 2.86 17.67 1.45
CA GLY A 253 2.26 18.57 2.43
C GLY A 253 1.84 19.92 1.84
N LEU A 254 2.73 20.57 1.08
CA LEU A 254 2.46 21.88 0.45
C LEU A 254 1.29 21.82 -0.54
N LEU A 255 1.15 20.70 -1.25
CA LEU A 255 0.12 20.51 -2.27
C LEU A 255 -1.17 19.86 -1.73
N HIS A 256 -1.24 19.53 -0.44
CA HIS A 256 -2.30 18.67 0.08
C HIS A 256 -3.71 19.28 -0.08
N GLU A 257 -3.89 20.51 0.38
CA GLU A 257 -5.17 21.24 0.25
C GLU A 257 -5.57 21.42 -1.22
N ALA A 258 -4.60 21.72 -2.09
CA ALA A 258 -4.86 21.87 -3.52
C ALA A 258 -5.30 20.55 -4.16
N ALA A 259 -4.70 19.42 -3.80
CA ALA A 259 -5.11 18.09 -4.28
C ALA A 259 -6.48 17.69 -3.72
N MET A 260 -6.74 17.96 -2.43
CA MET A 260 -8.04 17.74 -1.79
C MET A 260 -9.16 18.54 -2.46
N ALA A 261 -8.90 19.74 -2.96
CA ALA A 261 -9.90 20.51 -3.71
C ALA A 261 -10.39 19.80 -4.99
N TYR A 262 -9.58 18.90 -5.57
CA TYR A 262 -10.00 18.08 -6.70
C TYR A 262 -10.64 16.76 -6.23
N LEU A 263 -9.91 16.02 -5.39
CA LEU A 263 -10.24 14.63 -5.10
C LEU A 263 -11.12 14.46 -3.87
N GLY A 264 -11.03 15.42 -2.93
CA GLY A 264 -11.71 15.42 -1.64
C GLY A 264 -13.18 15.07 -1.77
N TYR A 265 -13.59 14.05 -1.04
CA TYR A 265 -14.96 13.61 -0.93
C TYR A 265 -15.37 13.75 0.52
N PHE A 266 -16.20 14.75 0.79
CA PHE A 266 -16.80 15.00 2.09
C PHE A 266 -18.24 14.53 2.01
N PRO A 267 -18.57 13.27 2.38
CA PRO A 267 -19.95 12.91 2.53
C PRO A 267 -20.49 13.74 3.71
N ASP A 268 -21.31 14.76 3.41
CA ASP A 268 -22.22 15.35 4.39
C ASP A 268 -23.34 14.32 4.67
N THR A 269 -23.02 13.15 5.21
CA THR A 269 -24.00 12.14 5.65
C THR A 269 -23.33 11.12 6.58
N GLU A 270 -24.09 10.70 7.59
CA GLU A 270 -23.76 9.83 8.75
C GLU A 270 -22.69 8.73 8.55
N PRO A 271 -21.96 8.35 9.62
CA PRO A 271 -20.94 7.30 9.56
C PRO A 271 -21.50 5.99 8.99
N LEU A 272 -20.76 5.39 8.05
CA LEU A 272 -21.06 4.07 7.50
C LEU A 272 -21.12 3.04 8.63
N GLU A 273 -22.20 2.25 8.67
CA GLU A 273 -22.33 1.20 9.68
C GLU A 273 -21.30 0.08 9.43
N PRO A 274 -20.82 -0.63 10.46
CA PRO A 274 -19.83 -1.71 10.31
C PRO A 274 -20.25 -2.83 9.34
N GLU A 275 -21.54 -2.94 9.05
CA GLU A 275 -22.10 -3.91 8.10
C GLU A 275 -21.79 -3.52 6.63
N ASP A 276 -21.64 -2.23 6.35
CA ASP A 276 -21.30 -1.68 5.02
C ASP A 276 -19.79 -1.79 4.71
N MET A 277 -18.96 -2.10 5.71
CA MET A 277 -17.52 -2.33 5.58
C MET A 277 -17.17 -3.79 5.26
N ARG A 278 -18.16 -4.68 5.13
CA ARG A 278 -17.93 -6.05 4.67
C ARG A 278 -17.78 -6.05 3.15
N ALA A 279 -16.68 -6.62 2.66
CA ALA A 279 -16.48 -6.90 1.25
C ALA A 279 -17.75 -7.57 0.66
N PRO A 280 -18.22 -7.15 -0.52
CA PRO A 280 -19.41 -7.74 -1.11
C PRO A 280 -19.23 -9.26 -1.22
N SER A 281 -20.13 -9.99 -0.59
CA SER A 281 -20.24 -11.44 -0.71
C SER A 281 -20.24 -11.80 -2.20
N ALA A 282 -19.43 -12.79 -2.57
CA ALA A 282 -19.26 -13.29 -3.94
C ALA A 282 -20.53 -14.01 -4.48
N GLU A 283 -21.66 -13.32 -4.52
CA GLU A 283 -22.89 -13.77 -5.16
C GLU A 283 -23.55 -12.58 -5.87
N ASN A 284 -22.99 -12.20 -7.03
CA ASN A 284 -23.77 -11.92 -8.22
C ASN A 284 -22.87 -11.84 -9.46
N GLY A 285 -23.36 -12.43 -10.55
CA GLY A 285 -22.57 -12.90 -11.69
C GLY A 285 -21.61 -11.88 -12.29
N ARG A 286 -20.33 -12.24 -12.27
CA ARG A 286 -19.32 -11.73 -13.20
C ARG A 286 -19.80 -11.96 -14.63
N THR A 287 -20.21 -10.91 -15.31
CA THR A 287 -20.32 -10.92 -16.77
C THR A 287 -18.90 -10.96 -17.32
N ASN A 288 -18.45 -12.17 -17.66
CA ASN A 288 -17.17 -12.40 -18.29
C ASN A 288 -17.16 -11.82 -19.72
N VAL A 289 -16.00 -11.32 -20.14
CA VAL A 289 -15.68 -10.76 -21.47
C VAL A 289 -15.78 -11.80 -22.61
N THR A 290 -16.43 -12.93 -22.40
CA THR A 290 -16.70 -13.96 -23.41
C THR A 290 -17.87 -13.63 -24.34
N ASP A 291 -18.70 -12.62 -24.04
CA ASP A 291 -19.90 -12.30 -24.85
C ASP A 291 -19.66 -11.36 -26.06
N LEU A 292 -18.46 -10.80 -26.21
CA LEU A 292 -18.13 -9.96 -27.37
C LEU A 292 -17.79 -10.76 -28.65
N ALA A 293 -17.68 -12.09 -28.56
CA ALA A 293 -17.53 -12.96 -29.73
C ALA A 293 -18.88 -13.45 -30.31
N ALA A 294 -19.98 -13.31 -29.56
CA ALA A 294 -21.31 -13.80 -29.98
C ALA A 294 -22.14 -12.76 -30.77
N HIS A 295 -21.78 -11.48 -30.74
CA HIS A 295 -22.55 -10.39 -31.39
C HIS A 295 -21.99 -9.92 -32.74
N ARG A 296 -21.10 -10.70 -33.38
CA ARG A 296 -20.58 -10.40 -34.74
C ARG A 296 -20.98 -11.41 -35.82
N ARG A 297 -22.01 -12.22 -35.57
CA ARG A 297 -22.64 -13.09 -36.59
C ARG A 297 -24.16 -12.98 -36.52
N SER A 298 -24.69 -11.80 -36.78
CA SER A 298 -26.11 -11.62 -37.08
C SER A 298 -26.37 -10.35 -37.89
N ASP A 299 -25.45 -10.02 -38.81
CA ASP A 299 -25.71 -9.12 -39.94
C ASP A 299 -25.11 -9.78 -41.19
N GLY A 300 -25.94 -10.59 -41.84
CA GLY A 300 -25.71 -11.31 -43.08
C GLY A 300 -27.05 -11.71 -43.66
#